data_AF-A0A7Z9TAS1-F1
#
_entry.id   AF-A0A7Z9TAS1-F1
#
_cell.length_a   1.000
_cell.length_b   1.000
_cell.length_c   1.000
_cell.angle_alpha   90.00
_cell.angle_beta   90.00
_cell.angle_gamma   90.00
#
_symmetry.space_group_name_H-M   'P 1'
#
loop_
_entity.id
_entity.type
_entity.pdbx_description
1 polymer ?
#
loop_
_entity_poly.entity_id
_entity_poly.type
_entity_poly.pdbx_seq_one_letter_code
_entity_poly.pdbx_strand_id
1 'polypeptide(L)'
;MYYAPKRFDIAVALLLIACAVTTVNTQSPTRYRGRLSIVPVDFSTVATTSGSGEFTAEIQERELLLEVQFAGLSSAATRAELRKAPKGQRGDVEFTFNIRTTQSTTGNFSHTLTLTEPQLHALREEQYYLQIPTIGNPDGEIRGWLLIDE
;
A
#
# COMPACT_ATOMS: atom_id res chain seq x y z
N MET A 1 -24.20 56.72 58.75
CA MET A 1 -25.20 56.52 57.67
C MET A 1 -24.45 56.67 56.35
N TYR A 2 -24.70 55.74 55.42
CA TYR A 2 -24.28 55.71 53.99
C TYR A 2 -22.90 55.17 53.58
N TYR A 3 -22.94 54.44 52.47
CA TYR A 3 -22.08 53.34 52.02
C TYR A 3 -21.62 53.60 50.56
N ALA A 4 -20.29 53.65 50.34
CA ALA A 4 -19.48 53.19 49.18
C ALA A 4 -19.80 53.66 47.72
N PRO A 5 -19.03 53.32 46.63
CA PRO A 5 -17.74 52.60 46.55
C PRO A 5 -16.73 52.99 45.40
N LYS A 6 -15.61 52.22 45.32
CA LYS A 6 -14.70 51.79 44.20
C LYS A 6 -13.74 52.75 43.47
N ARG A 7 -12.43 52.40 43.49
CA ARG A 7 -11.45 52.30 42.35
C ARG A 7 -10.35 51.29 42.74
N PHE A 8 -10.29 50.08 42.14
CA PHE A 8 -9.53 49.61 40.96
C PHE A 8 -8.01 49.56 41.14
N ASP A 9 -7.42 48.36 41.04
CA ASP A 9 -6.10 47.96 40.47
C ASP A 9 -5.88 46.46 40.78
N ILE A 10 -6.27 45.52 39.90
CA ILE A 10 -5.56 44.93 38.73
C ILE A 10 -4.28 44.14 39.11
N ALA A 11 -4.43 42.79 39.08
CA ALA A 11 -3.57 41.72 38.53
C ALA A 11 -2.05 41.70 38.86
N VAL A 12 -1.37 40.56 39.01
CA VAL A 12 -1.20 39.49 38.00
C VAL A 12 -0.71 38.23 38.73
N ALA A 13 -1.42 37.11 38.61
CA ALA A 13 -0.90 35.79 38.92
C ALA A 13 -0.39 35.16 37.62
N LEU A 14 0.93 35.00 37.48
CA LEU A 14 1.57 34.32 36.36
C LEU A 14 1.50 32.80 36.59
N LEU A 15 0.53 32.14 35.96
CA LEU A 15 0.48 30.70 35.85
C LEU A 15 1.25 30.27 34.59
N LEU A 16 2.48 29.79 34.76
CA LEU A 16 3.24 29.14 33.69
C LEU A 16 2.64 27.75 33.41
N ILE A 17 1.74 27.67 32.43
CA ILE A 17 1.33 26.40 31.85
C ILE A 17 2.42 25.98 30.86
N ALA A 18 3.30 25.06 31.28
CA ALA A 18 4.16 24.34 30.35
C ALA A 18 3.27 23.38 29.55
N CYS A 19 2.80 23.84 28.38
CA CYS A 19 2.16 22.98 27.40
C CYS A 19 3.24 22.05 26.82
N ALA A 20 3.25 20.78 27.26
CA ALA A 20 4.01 19.75 26.58
C ALA A 20 3.42 19.59 25.18
N VAL A 21 4.01 20.24 24.19
CA VAL A 21 3.67 20.04 22.78
C VAL A 21 4.17 18.63 22.45
N THR A 22 3.27 17.66 22.47
CA THR A 22 3.52 16.38 21.82
C THR A 22 3.58 16.67 20.33
N THR A 23 4.79 16.77 19.78
CA THR A 23 4.99 16.81 18.33
C THR A 23 4.58 15.45 17.78
N VAL A 24 3.34 15.37 17.28
CA VAL A 24 2.96 14.24 16.44
C VAL A 24 3.77 14.40 15.16
N ASN A 25 4.81 13.58 14.97
CA ASN A 25 5.52 13.51 13.71
C ASN A 25 4.59 12.82 12.70
N THR A 26 3.68 13.56 12.07
CA THR A 26 3.00 13.08 10.87
C THR A 26 3.96 13.18 9.71
N GLN A 27 4.89 12.21 9.61
CA GLN A 27 5.68 12.04 8.40
C GLN A 27 4.71 11.81 7.23
N SER A 28 4.92 12.55 6.14
CA SER A 28 4.14 12.35 4.92
C SER A 28 4.28 10.89 4.48
N PRO A 29 3.16 10.23 4.12
CA PRO A 29 3.22 8.86 3.66
C PRO A 29 4.16 8.71 2.46
N THR A 30 4.97 7.65 2.44
CA THR A 30 5.79 7.31 1.28
C THR A 30 4.94 6.55 0.28
N ARG A 31 5.05 6.89 -1.00
CA ARG A 31 4.29 6.24 -2.07
C ARG A 31 5.16 5.34 -2.90
N TYR A 32 4.54 4.27 -3.37
CA TYR A 32 5.09 3.31 -4.29
C TYR A 32 4.06 3.04 -5.39
N ARG A 33 4.55 2.63 -6.56
CA ARG A 33 3.74 2.30 -7.74
C ARG A 33 4.33 1.08 -8.44
N GLY A 34 3.47 0.33 -9.12
CA GLY A 34 3.90 -0.69 -10.05
C GLY A 34 2.94 -0.87 -11.21
N ARG A 35 3.51 -1.15 -12.39
CA ARG A 35 2.77 -1.51 -13.59
C ARG A 35 2.71 -3.02 -13.76
N LEU A 36 1.51 -3.57 -13.82
CA LEU A 36 1.29 -4.98 -14.11
C LEU A 36 1.33 -5.21 -15.62
N SER A 37 2.21 -6.10 -16.03
CA SER A 37 2.40 -6.46 -17.43
C SER A 37 2.55 -7.97 -17.60
N ILE A 38 2.31 -8.41 -18.83
CA ILE A 38 2.46 -9.80 -19.24
C ILE A 38 3.93 -10.20 -19.13
N VAL A 39 4.20 -11.25 -18.37
CA VAL A 39 5.52 -11.87 -18.32
C VAL A 39 5.30 -13.38 -18.37
N PRO A 40 5.32 -13.98 -19.57
CA PRO A 40 5.10 -15.41 -19.74
C PRO A 40 6.06 -16.22 -18.88
N VAL A 41 5.57 -17.31 -18.30
CA VAL A 41 6.39 -18.19 -17.46
C VAL A 41 7.21 -19.15 -18.32
N ASP A 42 6.66 -19.54 -19.48
CA ASP A 42 7.28 -20.39 -20.48
C ASP A 42 6.76 -20.06 -21.90
N PHE A 43 7.25 -20.78 -22.92
CA PHE A 43 6.81 -20.57 -24.30
C PHE A 43 5.35 -20.96 -24.57
N SER A 44 4.79 -21.89 -23.81
CA SER A 44 3.41 -22.35 -23.99
C SER A 44 2.39 -21.31 -23.54
N THR A 45 2.75 -20.49 -22.55
CA THR A 45 1.90 -19.44 -21.98
C THR A 45 1.93 -18.12 -22.74
N VAL A 46 2.87 -17.94 -23.69
CA VAL A 46 3.01 -16.68 -24.46
C VAL A 46 1.71 -16.32 -25.21
N ALA A 47 1.06 -17.30 -25.84
CA ALA A 47 -0.15 -17.08 -26.62
C ALA A 47 -1.42 -16.97 -25.76
N THR A 48 -1.36 -17.43 -24.50
CA THR A 48 -2.50 -17.49 -23.58
C THR A 48 -2.41 -16.46 -22.48
N THR A 49 -1.42 -15.56 -22.49
CA THR A 49 -1.28 -14.51 -21.49
C THR A 49 -1.67 -13.16 -22.06
N SER A 50 -2.56 -12.44 -21.40
CA SER A 50 -3.01 -11.11 -21.80
C SER A 50 -3.32 -10.22 -20.61
N GLY A 51 -3.55 -8.95 -20.88
CA GLY A 51 -4.00 -7.98 -19.88
C GLY A 51 -2.90 -7.11 -19.31
N SER A 52 -3.32 -6.20 -18.45
CA SER A 52 -2.46 -5.22 -17.80
C SER A 52 -3.14 -4.67 -16.57
N GLY A 53 -2.39 -3.89 -15.80
CA GLY A 53 -2.93 -3.21 -14.62
C GLY A 53 -1.90 -2.29 -14.01
N GLU A 54 -2.30 -1.65 -12.92
CA GLU A 54 -1.46 -0.76 -12.15
C GLU A 54 -1.81 -0.95 -10.68
N PHE A 55 -0.87 -0.65 -9.81
CA PHE A 55 -1.11 -0.60 -8.39
C PHE A 55 -0.28 0.50 -7.73
N THR A 56 -0.80 1.03 -6.64
CA THR A 56 -0.14 1.99 -5.77
C THR A 56 -0.10 1.46 -4.36
N ALA A 57 0.93 1.80 -3.61
CA ALA A 57 0.99 1.52 -2.20
C ALA A 57 1.44 2.76 -1.43
N GLU A 58 0.68 3.15 -0.42
CA GLU A 58 1.00 4.26 0.47
C GLU A 58 1.35 3.70 1.85
N ILE A 59 2.57 3.96 2.33
CA ILE A 59 3.04 3.52 3.64
C ILE A 59 3.15 4.72 4.59
N GLN A 60 2.48 4.61 5.74
CA GLN A 60 2.68 5.51 6.87
C GLN A 60 3.09 4.67 8.08
N GLU A 61 4.28 4.96 8.61
CA GLU A 61 4.95 4.14 9.62
C GLU A 61 5.10 2.68 9.19
N ARG A 62 4.10 1.85 9.49
CA ARG A 62 4.04 0.41 9.19
C ARG A 62 2.72 0.00 8.53
N GLU A 63 1.78 0.92 8.34
CA GLU A 63 0.51 0.67 7.68
C GLU A 63 0.63 0.94 6.18
N LEU A 64 0.52 -0.12 5.38
CA LEU A 64 0.59 -0.09 3.92
C LEU A 64 -0.82 -0.20 3.35
N LEU A 65 -1.31 0.87 2.72
CA LEU A 65 -2.51 0.85 1.91
C LEU A 65 -2.13 0.48 0.46
N LEU A 66 -2.52 -0.72 0.02
CA LEU A 66 -2.34 -1.20 -1.35
C LEU A 66 -3.63 -1.03 -2.13
N GLU A 67 -3.57 -0.41 -3.30
CA GLU A 67 -4.67 -0.27 -4.24
C GLU A 67 -4.28 -0.82 -5.60
N VAL A 68 -5.12 -1.68 -6.18
CA VAL A 68 -4.81 -2.42 -7.40
C VAL A 68 -5.98 -2.31 -8.36
N GLN A 69 -5.66 -2.17 -9.65
CA GLN A 69 -6.60 -2.30 -10.75
C GLN A 69 -5.98 -3.09 -11.91
N PHE A 70 -6.78 -3.92 -12.57
CA PHE A 70 -6.35 -4.71 -13.72
C PHE A 70 -7.49 -4.92 -14.71
N ALA A 71 -7.13 -5.20 -15.96
CA ALA A 71 -8.08 -5.48 -17.02
C ALA A 71 -7.47 -6.33 -18.14
N GLY A 72 -8.37 -7.01 -18.88
CA GLY A 72 -8.02 -7.71 -20.12
C GLY A 72 -7.27 -9.02 -19.91
N LEU A 73 -7.39 -9.67 -18.75
CA LEU A 73 -6.78 -10.98 -18.53
C LEU A 73 -7.38 -12.04 -19.46
N SER A 74 -6.61 -13.08 -19.79
CA SER A 74 -7.07 -14.15 -20.70
C SER A 74 -8.17 -15.01 -20.10
N SER A 75 -8.20 -15.09 -18.77
CA SER A 75 -9.19 -15.83 -18.00
C SER A 75 -9.37 -15.19 -16.63
N ALA A 76 -10.36 -15.69 -15.89
CA ALA A 76 -10.71 -15.27 -14.55
C ALA A 76 -9.48 -15.16 -13.62
N ALA A 77 -9.28 -13.98 -13.01
CA ALA A 77 -8.33 -13.83 -11.90
C ALA A 77 -8.75 -14.70 -10.71
N THR A 78 -7.77 -15.35 -10.07
CA THR A 78 -8.04 -16.25 -8.93
C THR A 78 -7.74 -15.59 -7.58
N ARG A 79 -6.66 -14.80 -7.53
CA ARG A 79 -6.16 -14.08 -6.36
C ARG A 79 -5.14 -13.03 -6.81
N ALA A 80 -4.67 -12.22 -5.88
CA ALA A 80 -3.46 -11.43 -6.06
C ALA A 80 -2.44 -11.79 -4.98
N GLU A 81 -1.16 -11.82 -5.35
CA GLU A 81 -0.07 -12.21 -4.45
C GLU A 81 0.99 -11.12 -4.44
N LEU A 82 1.28 -10.55 -3.26
CA LEU A 82 2.50 -9.77 -3.07
C LEU A 82 3.62 -10.75 -2.75
N ARG A 83 4.63 -10.82 -3.62
CA ARG A 83 5.72 -11.79 -3.55
C ARG A 83 7.04 -11.08 -3.29
N LYS A 84 7.92 -11.71 -2.51
CA LYS A 84 9.22 -11.16 -2.12
C LYS A 84 10.35 -11.78 -2.95
N ALA A 85 11.12 -10.96 -3.65
CA ALA A 85 12.32 -11.38 -4.36
C ALA A 85 13.25 -10.19 -4.67
N PRO A 86 14.54 -10.42 -4.94
CA PRO A 86 15.37 -9.44 -5.63
C PRO A 86 14.78 -9.11 -7.01
N LYS A 87 14.93 -7.86 -7.46
CA LYS A 87 14.44 -7.40 -8.77
C LYS A 87 14.85 -8.35 -9.90
N GLY A 88 13.89 -8.67 -10.75
CA GLY A 88 14.07 -9.58 -11.88
C GLY A 88 14.00 -11.09 -11.54
N GLN A 89 13.85 -11.46 -10.26
CA GLN A 89 13.75 -12.87 -9.85
C GLN A 89 12.32 -13.22 -9.41
N ARG A 90 11.99 -14.52 -9.43
CA ARG A 90 10.82 -15.06 -8.74
C ARG A 90 11.22 -15.39 -7.30
N GLY A 91 10.30 -15.19 -6.38
CA GLY A 91 10.48 -15.54 -4.97
C GLY A 91 9.13 -15.69 -4.30
N ASP A 92 9.12 -15.98 -3.01
CA ASP A 92 7.97 -16.57 -2.32
C ASP A 92 6.78 -15.62 -2.14
N VAL A 93 5.61 -16.20 -1.88
CA VAL A 93 4.39 -15.45 -1.56
C VAL A 93 4.51 -14.90 -0.14
N GLU A 94 4.47 -13.58 0.00
CA GLU A 94 4.46 -12.91 1.31
C GLU A 94 3.01 -12.65 1.78
N PHE A 95 2.15 -12.17 0.87
CA PHE A 95 0.74 -11.90 1.14
C PHE A 95 -0.13 -12.39 0.00
N THR A 96 -1.33 -12.90 0.34
CA THR A 96 -2.36 -13.30 -0.62
C THR A 96 -3.63 -12.51 -0.37
N PHE A 97 -4.21 -11.93 -1.43
CA PHE A 97 -5.42 -11.15 -1.39
C PHE A 97 -6.52 -11.83 -2.20
N ASN A 98 -7.71 -11.92 -1.61
CA ASN A 98 -8.90 -12.40 -2.29
C ASN A 98 -9.46 -11.30 -3.19
N ILE A 99 -9.61 -11.60 -4.48
CA ILE A 99 -10.28 -10.70 -5.43
C ILE A 99 -11.78 -10.97 -5.30
N ARG A 100 -12.51 -10.07 -4.64
CA ARG A 100 -13.96 -10.21 -4.39
C ARG A 100 -14.79 -10.26 -5.67
N THR A 101 -14.27 -9.72 -6.77
CA THR A 101 -14.84 -9.86 -8.12
C THR A 101 -14.52 -11.25 -8.66
N THR A 102 -15.14 -12.28 -8.08
CA THR A 102 -14.97 -13.68 -8.46
C THR A 102 -15.06 -13.84 -9.98
N GLN A 103 -13.99 -14.35 -10.57
CA GLN A 103 -13.92 -14.80 -11.96
C GLN A 103 -13.99 -13.72 -13.06
N SER A 104 -13.60 -12.49 -12.74
CA SER A 104 -13.53 -11.44 -13.75
C SER A 104 -12.15 -11.36 -14.41
N THR A 105 -12.13 -10.96 -15.69
CA THR A 105 -10.92 -10.57 -16.44
C THR A 105 -10.54 -9.10 -16.19
N THR A 106 -11.34 -8.39 -15.38
CA THR A 106 -11.13 -7.02 -14.93
C THR A 106 -11.44 -6.90 -13.44
N GLY A 107 -10.77 -6.02 -12.72
CA GLY A 107 -11.07 -5.83 -11.31
C GLY A 107 -10.26 -4.74 -10.66
N ASN A 108 -10.74 -4.28 -9.52
CA ASN A 108 -10.04 -3.41 -8.61
C ASN A 108 -10.26 -3.88 -7.18
N PHE A 109 -9.25 -3.70 -6.32
CA PHE A 109 -9.35 -3.98 -4.90
C PHE A 109 -8.37 -3.12 -4.11
N SER A 110 -8.64 -3.00 -2.82
CA SER A 110 -7.77 -2.32 -1.87
C SER A 110 -7.58 -3.18 -0.62
N HIS A 111 -6.40 -3.10 -0.01
CA HIS A 111 -6.08 -3.81 1.22
C HIS A 111 -5.13 -3.00 2.09
N THR A 112 -5.34 -3.03 3.40
CA THR A 112 -4.42 -2.44 4.37
C THR A 112 -3.65 -3.56 5.06
N LEU A 113 -2.33 -3.42 5.13
CA LEU A 113 -1.43 -4.35 5.80
C LEU A 113 -0.65 -3.62 6.89
N THR A 114 -0.49 -4.25 8.05
CA THR A 114 0.50 -3.81 9.05
C THR A 114 1.77 -4.62 8.83
N LEU A 115 2.85 -3.95 8.41
CA LEU A 115 4.12 -4.60 8.10
C LEU A 115 4.94 -4.87 9.37
N THR A 116 5.63 -6.01 9.39
CA THR A 116 6.74 -6.27 10.31
C THR A 116 7.97 -5.44 9.93
N GLU A 117 8.94 -5.24 10.82
CA GLU A 117 10.19 -4.54 10.48
C GLU A 117 10.94 -5.20 9.30
N PRO A 118 11.09 -6.54 9.24
CA PRO A 118 11.70 -7.19 8.07
C PRO A 118 10.93 -6.97 6.76
N GLN A 119 9.60 -6.87 6.82
CA GLN A 119 8.77 -6.59 5.64
C GLN A 119 8.88 -5.13 5.21
N LEU A 120 8.90 -4.20 6.17
CA LEU A 120 9.13 -2.79 5.90
C LEU A 120 10.51 -2.55 5.26
N HIS A 121 11.53 -3.25 5.75
CA HIS A 121 12.86 -3.23 5.12
C HIS A 121 12.81 -3.75 3.69
N ALA A 122 12.15 -4.89 3.44
CA ALA A 122 12.01 -5.43 2.09
C ALA A 122 11.23 -4.50 1.14
N LEU A 123 10.24 -3.77 1.64
CA LEU A 123 9.52 -2.74 0.88
C LEU A 123 10.45 -1.59 0.49
N ARG A 124 11.24 -1.09 1.43
CA ARG A 124 12.22 0.00 1.19
C ARG A 124 13.31 -0.39 0.20
N GLU A 125 13.68 -1.66 0.18
CA GLU A 125 14.62 -2.24 -0.79
C GLU A 125 13.95 -2.61 -2.14
N GLU A 126 12.67 -2.26 -2.32
CA GLU A 126 11.88 -2.52 -3.53
C GLU A 126 11.88 -4.01 -3.94
N GLN A 127 11.84 -4.90 -2.95
CA GLN A 127 11.91 -6.36 -3.12
C GLN A 127 10.53 -7.01 -3.24
N TYR A 128 9.47 -6.22 -3.41
CA TYR A 128 8.12 -6.73 -3.61
C TYR A 128 7.67 -6.55 -5.05
N TYR A 129 6.97 -7.56 -5.56
CA TYR A 129 6.21 -7.47 -6.80
C TYR A 129 4.82 -8.07 -6.59
N LEU A 130 3.82 -7.48 -7.23
CA LEU A 130 2.48 -8.02 -7.25
C LEU A 130 2.35 -8.96 -8.45
N GLN A 131 1.75 -10.13 -8.23
CA GLN A 131 1.42 -11.10 -9.27
C GLN A 131 -0.06 -11.47 -9.21
N ILE A 132 -0.72 -11.52 -10.37
CA ILE A 132 -2.12 -11.97 -10.48
C ILE A 132 -2.13 -13.25 -11.33
N PRO A 133 -2.35 -14.42 -10.72
CA PRO A 133 -2.62 -15.66 -11.44
C PRO A 133 -4.09 -15.76 -11.86
N THR A 134 -4.32 -16.42 -12.98
CA THR A 134 -5.65 -16.72 -13.53
C THR A 134 -5.91 -18.23 -13.55
N ILE A 135 -7.14 -18.64 -13.91
CA ILE A 135 -7.47 -20.06 -14.09
C ILE A 135 -6.59 -20.69 -15.19
N GLY A 136 -6.38 -19.98 -16.30
CA GLY A 136 -5.59 -20.45 -17.44
C GLY A 136 -4.07 -20.36 -17.22
N ASN A 137 -3.62 -19.41 -16.40
CA ASN A 137 -2.19 -19.20 -16.09
C ASN A 137 -1.99 -19.16 -14.56
N PRO A 138 -2.05 -20.32 -13.87
CA PRO A 138 -2.01 -20.40 -12.40
C PRO A 138 -0.66 -20.00 -11.79
N ASP A 139 0.43 -20.07 -12.58
CA ASP A 139 1.78 -19.66 -12.17
C ASP A 139 2.02 -18.15 -12.25
N GLY A 140 1.05 -17.41 -12.82
CA GLY A 140 1.07 -15.95 -12.98
C GLY A 140 0.71 -15.53 -14.41
N GLU A 141 -0.25 -14.62 -14.55
CA GLU A 141 -0.62 -13.99 -15.83
C GLU A 141 0.12 -12.66 -16.01
N ILE A 142 -0.07 -11.75 -15.05
CA ILE A 142 0.55 -10.43 -15.04
C ILE A 142 1.28 -10.18 -13.72
N ARG A 143 2.38 -9.43 -13.81
CA ARG A 143 3.16 -9.02 -12.64
C ARG A 143 3.82 -7.66 -12.83
N GLY A 144 4.18 -7.02 -11.72
CA GLY A 144 4.84 -5.72 -11.69
C GLY A 144 5.56 -5.49 -10.37
N TRP A 145 6.71 -4.83 -10.41
CA TRP A 145 7.49 -4.48 -9.22
C TRP A 145 6.90 -3.26 -8.52
N LEU A 146 6.90 -3.27 -7.20
CA LEU A 146 6.50 -2.13 -6.36
C LEU A 146 7.73 -1.24 -6.16
N LEU A 147 7.74 -0.11 -6.85
CA LEU A 147 8.86 0.84 -6.89
C LEU A 147 8.46 2.15 -6.24
N ILE A 148 9.42 2.89 -5.68
CA ILE A 148 9.15 4.20 -5.08
C ILE A 148 8.59 5.19 -6.12
N ASP A 149 7.57 5.95 -5.74
CA ASP A 149 6.91 6.98 -6.57
C ASP A 149 7.47 8.34 -6.13
N GLU A 150 8.49 8.84 -6.85
CA GLU A 150 9.20 10.11 -6.57
C GLU A 150 8.37 11.36 -6.89
#